data_AF-A0A497T3P7-F1
#
_entry.id   AF-A0A497T3P7-F1
#
_cell.length_a   1.000
_cell.length_b   1.000
_cell.length_c   1.000
_cell.angle_alpha   90.00
_cell.angle_beta   90.00
_cell.angle_gamma   90.00
#
_symmetry.space_group_name_H-M   'P 1'
#
loop_
_entity.id
_entity.type
_entity.pdbx_description
1 polymer ?
#
loop_
_entity_poly.entity_id
_entity_poly.type
_entity_poly.pdbx_seq_one_letter_code
_entity_poly.pdbx_strand_id
1 'polypeptide(L)'
;MKRLDTGTIIMALIISTLIFLSGVFFGWSINKEKISYMKGQIDDLNNDLEAFQLEFLFLNFIGENATCPLLQNRIIQINQQSYELGNRIQNYENDEEFKDMKSLDELKRDYYRLLIRYWLLSKKMDSACKSQGSVSVLYFFSRNCSMCDEESFLLTYFKKKLNEKLLVFALDSDFDDPFIKVLKDYYGISEYPSVVIEDNLYEGFKNRDELKDLICKESPDLEICTSEGP
;
A
#
# COMPACT_ATOMS: atom_id res chain seq x y z
N MET A 1 -5.13 27.91 56.13
CA MET A 1 -4.39 27.06 55.18
C MET A 1 -4.03 25.75 55.88
N LYS A 2 -4.66 24.63 55.53
CA LYS A 2 -4.26 23.31 56.04
C LYS A 2 -2.87 23.01 55.49
N ARG A 3 -1.87 22.78 56.35
CA ARG A 3 -0.57 22.24 55.94
C ARG A 3 -0.84 20.84 55.40
N LEU A 4 -0.68 20.64 54.10
CA LEU A 4 -0.70 19.29 53.54
C LEU A 4 0.44 18.51 54.18
N ASP A 5 0.10 17.36 54.74
CA ASP A 5 1.08 16.44 55.30
C ASP A 5 1.94 15.88 54.16
N THR A 6 3.26 16.05 54.26
CA THR A 6 4.23 15.64 53.24
C THR A 6 4.13 14.14 52.92
N GLY A 7 3.74 13.31 53.90
CA GLY A 7 3.51 11.88 53.71
C GLY A 7 2.37 11.58 52.73
N THR A 8 1.27 12.35 52.82
CA THR A 8 0.12 12.22 51.91
C THR A 8 0.49 12.60 50.47
N ILE A 9 1.29 13.65 50.28
CA ILE A 9 1.76 14.07 48.95
C ILE A 9 2.67 13.00 48.33
N ILE A 10 3.59 12.43 49.12
CA ILE A 10 4.48 11.36 48.65
C ILE A 10 3.69 10.11 48.25
N MET A 11 2.69 9.71 49.04
CA MET A 11 1.86 8.55 48.72
C MET A 11 1.05 8.75 47.43
N ALA A 12 0.47 9.95 47.24
CA ALA A 12 -0.22 10.31 46.00
C ALA A 12 0.73 10.28 44.79
N LEU A 13 1.95 10.82 44.93
CA LEU A 13 2.97 10.79 43.87
C LEU A 13 3.34 9.36 43.47
N ILE A 14 3.53 8.46 44.44
CA ILE A 14 3.85 7.05 44.18
C ILE A 14 2.72 6.37 43.41
N ILE A 15 1.46 6.55 43.85
CA ILE A 15 0.30 5.95 43.20
C ILE A 15 0.15 6.48 41.76
N SER A 16 0.24 7.80 41.57
CA SER A 16 0.18 8.40 40.23
C SER A 16 1.31 7.92 39.33
N THR A 17 2.53 7.78 39.87
CA THR A 17 3.69 7.26 39.13
C THR A 17 3.48 5.80 38.71
N LEU A 18 2.95 4.97 39.61
CA LEU A 18 2.64 3.57 39.30
C LEU A 18 1.60 3.45 38.19
N ILE A 19 0.50 4.22 38.28
CA ILE A 19 -0.55 4.23 37.25
C ILE A 19 0.03 4.70 35.91
N PHE A 20 0.84 5.75 35.91
CA PHE A 20 1.49 6.26 34.71
C PHE A 20 2.44 5.23 34.08
N LEU A 21 3.30 4.60 34.87
CA LEU A 21 4.23 3.58 34.39
C LEU A 21 3.50 2.35 33.85
N SER A 22 2.40 1.93 34.48
CA SER A 22 1.54 0.88 33.95
C SER A 22 0.96 1.27 32.59
N GLY A 23 0.43 2.48 32.45
CA GLY A 23 -0.09 2.98 31.17
C GLY A 23 0.95 2.97 30.05
N VAL A 24 2.16 3.47 30.32
CA VAL A 24 3.27 3.47 29.36
C VAL A 24 3.67 2.04 28.97
N PHE A 25 3.74 1.12 29.93
CA PHE A 25 4.07 -0.28 29.67
C PHE A 25 3.03 -0.95 28.78
N PHE A 26 1.73 -0.76 29.07
CA PHE A 26 0.64 -1.28 28.26
C PHE A 26 0.64 -0.69 26.85
N GLY A 27 0.82 0.62 26.71
CA GLY A 27 0.89 1.29 25.42
C GLY A 27 2.02 0.74 24.53
N TRP A 28 3.21 0.57 25.11
CA TRP A 28 4.35 -0.01 24.40
C TRP A 28 4.10 -1.47 23.96
N SER A 29 3.47 -2.28 24.81
CA SER A 29 3.14 -3.68 24.47
C SER A 29 2.13 -3.77 23.33
N ILE A 30 1.08 -2.94 23.35
CA ILE A 30 0.08 -2.88 22.28
C ILE A 30 0.73 -2.46 20.96
N ASN A 31 1.67 -1.51 21.00
CA ASN A 31 2.34 -1.03 19.81
C ASN A 31 3.14 -2.14 19.09
N LYS A 32 3.83 -2.99 19.86
CA LYS A 32 4.56 -4.14 19.30
C LYS A 32 3.64 -5.15 18.62
N GLU A 33 2.49 -5.43 19.22
CA GLU A 33 1.49 -6.34 18.64
C GLU A 33 0.94 -5.80 17.31
N LYS A 34 0.68 -4.49 17.20
CA LYS A 34 0.24 -3.86 15.94
C LYS A 34 1.25 -4.09 14.80
N ILE A 35 2.54 -3.85 15.05
CA ILE A 35 3.60 -4.08 14.06
C ILE A 35 3.72 -5.58 13.74
N SER A 36 3.76 -6.44 14.76
CA SER A 36 3.87 -7.89 14.59
C SER A 36 2.75 -8.45 13.72
N TYR A 37 1.52 -7.98 13.95
CA TYR A 37 0.36 -8.34 13.16
C TYR A 37 0.51 -7.92 11.69
N MET A 38 0.93 -6.68 11.41
CA MET A 38 1.17 -6.23 10.03
C MET A 38 2.33 -6.98 9.35
N LYS A 39 3.40 -7.32 10.09
CA LYS A 39 4.48 -8.18 9.59
C LYS A 39 3.94 -9.57 9.22
N GLY A 40 3.07 -10.16 10.04
CA GLY A 40 2.40 -11.42 9.72
C GLY A 40 1.57 -11.34 8.43
N GLN A 41 0.87 -10.23 8.18
CA GLN A 41 0.14 -10.03 6.93
C GLN A 41 1.07 -9.91 5.71
N ILE A 42 2.24 -9.29 5.87
CA ILE A 42 3.28 -9.25 4.82
C ILE A 42 3.80 -10.67 4.53
N ASP A 43 4.05 -11.47 5.57
CA ASP A 43 4.52 -12.84 5.42
C ASP A 43 3.48 -13.70 4.68
N ASP A 44 2.19 -13.59 5.04
CA ASP A 44 1.09 -14.26 4.34
C ASP A 44 1.04 -13.87 2.86
N LEU A 45 1.10 -12.57 2.55
CA LEU A 45 1.12 -12.07 1.18
C LEU A 45 2.36 -12.52 0.40
N ASN A 46 3.53 -12.59 1.04
CA ASN A 46 4.74 -13.12 0.42
C ASN A 46 4.60 -14.60 0.06
N ASN A 47 4.01 -15.40 0.96
CA ASN A 47 3.70 -16.81 0.70
C ASN A 47 2.72 -16.95 -0.48
N ASP A 48 1.71 -16.07 -0.57
CA ASP A 48 0.78 -16.05 -1.69
C ASP A 48 1.47 -15.67 -3.02
N LEU A 49 2.41 -14.72 -3.01
CA LEU A 49 3.21 -14.36 -4.18
C LEU A 49 4.17 -15.48 -4.60
N GLU A 50 4.74 -16.21 -3.65
CA GLU A 50 5.58 -17.39 -3.93
C GLU A 50 4.76 -18.53 -4.54
N ALA A 51 3.56 -18.78 -4.02
CA ALA A 51 2.62 -19.71 -4.61
C ALA A 51 2.21 -19.27 -6.03
N PHE A 52 1.96 -17.98 -6.24
CA PHE A 52 1.66 -17.40 -7.55
C PHE A 52 2.81 -17.61 -8.55
N GLN A 53 4.06 -17.46 -8.12
CA GLN A 53 5.23 -17.75 -8.94
C GLN A 53 5.30 -19.23 -9.35
N LEU A 54 4.96 -20.14 -8.45
CA LEU A 54 4.88 -21.57 -8.74
C LEU A 54 3.74 -21.88 -9.71
N GLU A 55 2.56 -21.25 -9.55
CA GLU A 55 1.43 -21.36 -10.48
C GLU A 55 1.81 -20.91 -11.90
N PHE A 56 2.63 -19.87 -12.05
CA PHE A 56 3.19 -19.50 -13.35
C PHE A 56 4.13 -20.56 -13.95
N LEU A 57 4.87 -21.30 -13.12
CA LEU A 57 5.67 -22.41 -13.64
C LEU A 57 4.78 -23.53 -14.16
N PHE A 58 3.65 -23.79 -13.50
CA PHE A 58 2.64 -24.74 -13.97
C PHE A 58 1.96 -24.29 -15.27
N LEU A 59 1.71 -22.99 -15.46
CA LEU A 59 1.15 -22.44 -16.69
C LEU A 59 1.93 -22.91 -17.93
N ASN A 60 3.27 -22.88 -17.85
CA ASN A 60 4.15 -23.31 -18.94
C ASN A 60 4.09 -24.82 -19.21
N PHE A 61 3.59 -25.62 -18.27
CA PHE A 61 3.54 -27.09 -18.37
C PHE A 61 2.15 -27.63 -18.68
N ILE A 62 1.11 -27.11 -18.03
CA ILE A 62 -0.28 -27.59 -18.10
C ILE A 62 -1.10 -26.80 -19.13
N GLY A 63 -0.70 -25.55 -19.41
CA GLY A 63 -1.35 -24.67 -20.38
C GLY A 63 -2.28 -23.60 -19.77
N GLU A 64 -2.64 -22.63 -20.61
CA GLU A 64 -3.37 -21.40 -20.24
C GLU A 64 -4.77 -21.67 -19.68
N ASN A 65 -5.56 -22.54 -20.31
CA ASN A 65 -6.98 -22.74 -20.01
C ASN A 65 -7.26 -23.16 -18.55
N ALA A 66 -6.37 -23.95 -17.95
CA ALA A 66 -6.54 -24.43 -16.58
C ALA A 66 -5.92 -23.47 -15.54
N THR A 67 -4.89 -22.71 -15.93
CA THR A 67 -4.03 -21.99 -14.98
C THR A 67 -4.38 -20.52 -14.88
N CYS A 68 -4.80 -19.87 -15.98
CA CYS A 68 -5.13 -18.45 -15.98
C CYS A 68 -6.29 -18.06 -15.04
N PRO A 69 -7.39 -18.83 -14.94
CA PRO A 69 -8.44 -18.53 -13.97
C PRO A 69 -7.95 -18.60 -12.51
N LEU A 70 -7.04 -19.53 -12.20
CA LEU A 70 -6.44 -19.65 -10.87
C LEU A 70 -5.57 -18.42 -10.56
N LEU A 71 -4.71 -18.03 -11.52
CA LEU A 71 -3.85 -16.87 -11.39
C LEU A 71 -4.66 -15.58 -11.19
N GLN A 72 -5.73 -15.38 -11.96
CA GLN A 72 -6.62 -14.22 -11.82
C GLN A 72 -7.21 -14.11 -10.41
N ASN A 73 -7.73 -15.22 -9.87
CA ASN A 73 -8.27 -15.25 -8.51
C ASN A 73 -7.22 -14.91 -7.46
N ARG A 74 -5.97 -15.38 -7.64
CA ARG A 74 -4.87 -15.06 -6.72
C ARG A 74 -4.53 -13.58 -6.73
N ILE A 75 -4.43 -12.95 -7.91
CA ILE A 75 -4.18 -11.51 -8.02
C ILE A 75 -5.27 -10.70 -7.34
N ILE A 76 -6.53 -11.09 -7.49
CA ILE A 76 -7.67 -10.46 -6.83
C ILE A 76 -7.52 -10.48 -5.31
N GLN A 77 -7.16 -11.64 -4.74
CA GLN A 77 -6.96 -11.79 -3.29
C GLN A 77 -5.81 -10.92 -2.77
N ILE A 78 -4.65 -10.97 -3.46
CA ILE A 78 -3.48 -10.17 -3.13
C ILE A 78 -3.81 -8.67 -3.21
N ASN A 79 -4.58 -8.25 -4.21
CA ASN A 79 -5.00 -6.86 -4.40
C ASN A 79 -5.75 -6.31 -3.18
N GLN A 80 -6.74 -7.07 -2.70
CA GLN A 80 -7.54 -6.64 -1.56
C GLN A 80 -6.70 -6.59 -0.29
N GLN A 81 -5.95 -7.65 -0.01
CA GLN A 81 -5.12 -7.75 1.20
C GLN A 81 -4.00 -6.70 1.24
N SER A 82 -3.31 -6.48 0.11
CA SER A 82 -2.24 -5.47 0.02
C SER A 82 -2.77 -4.05 0.17
N TYR A 83 -3.96 -3.76 -0.33
CA TYR A 83 -4.65 -2.48 -0.13
C TYR A 83 -5.05 -2.27 1.33
N GLU A 84 -5.65 -3.27 1.98
CA GLU A 84 -6.00 -3.20 3.41
C GLU A 84 -4.76 -3.01 4.30
N LEU A 85 -3.68 -3.73 4.00
CA LEU A 85 -2.41 -3.60 4.69
C LEU A 85 -1.80 -2.20 4.51
N GLY A 86 -1.81 -1.67 3.28
CA GLY A 86 -1.33 -0.32 3.00
C GLY A 86 -2.05 0.75 3.82
N ASN A 87 -3.38 0.66 3.91
CA ASN A 87 -4.18 1.56 4.76
C ASN A 87 -3.81 1.44 6.24
N ARG A 88 -3.53 0.22 6.74
CA ARG A 88 -3.11 0.01 8.14
C ARG A 88 -1.74 0.61 8.42
N ILE A 89 -0.79 0.42 7.51
CA ILE A 89 0.55 1.01 7.62
C ILE A 89 0.46 2.54 7.59
N GLN A 90 -0.31 3.12 6.67
CA GLN A 90 -0.49 4.58 6.58
C GLN A 90 -1.16 5.14 7.85
N ASN A 91 -2.22 4.50 8.34
CA ASN A 91 -2.87 4.92 9.59
C ASN A 91 -1.90 4.84 10.77
N TYR A 92 -1.08 3.79 10.83
CA TYR A 92 -0.04 3.65 11.84
C TYR A 92 1.05 4.71 11.69
N GLU A 93 1.43 5.08 10.47
CA GLU A 93 2.40 6.14 10.15
C GLU A 93 1.88 7.57 10.47
N ASN A 94 0.57 7.77 10.45
CA ASN A 94 -0.07 9.05 10.78
C ASN A 94 -0.40 9.24 12.27
N ASP A 95 -0.39 8.17 13.07
CA ASP A 95 -0.64 8.24 14.52
C ASP A 95 0.42 9.16 15.21
N GLU A 96 0.10 9.93 16.26
CA GLU A 96 1.10 10.80 16.92
C GLU A 96 1.76 10.12 18.13
N GLU A 97 1.36 8.89 18.45
CA GLU A 97 1.82 8.14 19.62
C GLU A 97 3.27 7.60 19.49
N PHE A 98 3.80 7.07 20.60
CA PHE A 98 5.15 6.50 20.70
C PHE A 98 5.39 5.35 19.70
N LYS A 99 5.92 5.67 18.51
CA LYS A 99 6.26 4.69 17.48
C LYS A 99 7.66 4.13 17.62
N ASP A 100 7.78 2.85 17.34
CA ASP A 100 9.07 2.25 17.06
C ASP A 100 9.44 2.56 15.60
N MET A 101 10.11 3.69 15.39
CA MET A 101 10.49 4.19 14.06
C MET A 101 11.33 3.17 13.28
N LYS A 102 12.16 2.39 13.97
CA LYS A 102 13.00 1.37 13.32
C LYS A 102 12.13 0.22 12.80
N SER A 103 11.26 -0.29 13.67
CA SER A 103 10.35 -1.38 13.28
C SER A 103 9.36 -0.94 12.20
N LEU A 104 8.97 0.34 12.16
CA LEU A 104 8.17 0.93 11.09
C LEU A 104 8.94 1.03 9.77
N ASP A 105 10.22 1.45 9.78
CA ASP A 105 11.05 1.49 8.58
C ASP A 105 11.21 0.09 7.96
N GLU A 106 11.49 -0.91 8.78
CA GLU A 106 11.55 -2.32 8.35
C GLU A 106 10.22 -2.77 7.72
N LEU A 107 9.10 -2.48 8.39
CA LEU A 107 7.77 -2.83 7.90
C LEU A 107 7.45 -2.16 6.55
N LYS A 108 7.76 -0.85 6.40
CA LYS A 108 7.57 -0.10 5.15
C LYS A 108 8.42 -0.69 4.03
N ARG A 109 9.68 -1.02 4.32
CA ARG A 109 10.60 -1.65 3.36
C ARG A 109 10.06 -2.96 2.82
N ASP A 110 9.61 -3.84 3.72
CA ASP A 110 9.06 -5.14 3.32
C ASP A 110 7.76 -4.96 2.52
N TYR A 111 6.91 -3.99 2.92
CA TYR A 111 5.69 -3.65 2.20
C TYR A 111 5.96 -3.12 0.78
N TYR A 112 6.91 -2.19 0.59
CA TYR A 112 7.22 -1.68 -0.75
C TYR A 112 7.80 -2.77 -1.65
N ARG A 113 8.66 -3.64 -1.12
CA ARG A 113 9.19 -4.79 -1.88
C ARG A 113 8.07 -5.75 -2.27
N LEU A 114 7.10 -5.96 -1.38
CA LEU A 114 5.91 -6.75 -1.66
C LEU A 114 5.09 -6.14 -2.79
N LEU A 115 4.81 -4.83 -2.74
CA LEU A 115 4.10 -4.12 -3.81
C LEU A 115 4.82 -4.22 -5.16
N ILE A 116 6.15 -4.05 -5.17
CA ILE A 116 6.95 -4.14 -6.40
C ILE A 116 6.92 -5.57 -6.96
N ARG A 117 7.09 -6.59 -6.11
CA ARG A 117 6.95 -8.01 -6.53
C ARG A 117 5.55 -8.27 -7.09
N TYR A 118 4.52 -7.78 -6.42
CA TYR A 118 3.13 -7.94 -6.83
C TYR A 118 2.88 -7.28 -8.19
N TRP A 119 3.33 -6.05 -8.39
CA TRP A 119 3.24 -5.34 -9.67
C TRP A 119 3.96 -6.08 -10.81
N LEU A 120 5.19 -6.56 -10.60
CA LEU A 120 5.91 -7.34 -11.60
C LEU A 120 5.16 -8.63 -11.99
N LEU A 121 4.55 -9.27 -10.99
CA LEU A 121 3.77 -10.49 -11.18
C LEU A 121 2.44 -10.23 -11.89
N SER A 122 1.78 -9.09 -11.65
CA SER A 122 0.59 -8.70 -12.40
C SER A 122 0.91 -8.43 -13.87
N LYS A 123 1.97 -7.67 -14.16
CA LYS A 123 2.48 -7.46 -15.53
C LYS A 123 2.77 -8.78 -16.26
N LYS A 124 3.42 -9.72 -15.57
CA LYS A 124 3.69 -11.04 -16.13
C LYS A 124 2.39 -11.79 -16.42
N MET A 125 1.39 -11.70 -15.55
CA MET A 125 0.09 -12.35 -15.73
C MET A 125 -0.62 -11.82 -16.96
N ASP A 126 -0.68 -10.51 -17.11
CA ASP A 126 -1.37 -9.86 -18.23
C ASP A 126 -0.76 -10.29 -19.56
N SER A 127 0.57 -10.38 -19.63
CA SER A 127 1.29 -10.87 -20.81
C SER A 127 1.04 -12.36 -21.12
N ALA A 128 0.93 -13.21 -20.09
CA ALA A 128 0.85 -14.66 -20.26
C ALA A 128 -0.57 -15.15 -20.47
N CYS A 129 -1.56 -14.51 -19.84
CA CYS A 129 -2.96 -14.91 -19.90
C CYS A 129 -3.80 -14.05 -20.85
N LYS A 130 -3.18 -13.07 -21.54
CA LYS A 130 -3.86 -12.09 -22.42
C LYS A 130 -5.07 -11.46 -21.74
N SER A 131 -4.98 -11.30 -20.42
CA SER A 131 -6.08 -10.81 -19.62
C SER A 131 -6.05 -9.29 -19.67
N GLN A 132 -7.07 -8.69 -20.28
CA GLN A 132 -7.28 -7.24 -20.28
C GLN A 132 -8.14 -6.83 -19.07
N GLY A 133 -8.01 -7.60 -17.99
CA GLY A 133 -8.98 -7.59 -16.91
C GLY A 133 -8.74 -6.51 -15.88
N SER A 134 -7.54 -5.94 -15.77
CA SER A 134 -7.18 -4.96 -14.77
C SER A 134 -6.19 -3.95 -15.34
N VAL A 135 -6.27 -2.71 -14.86
CA VAL A 135 -5.30 -1.65 -15.14
C VAL A 135 -4.40 -1.47 -13.93
N SER A 136 -3.09 -1.40 -14.18
CA SER A 136 -2.05 -1.21 -13.18
C SER A 136 -1.63 0.25 -13.11
N VAL A 137 -1.58 0.80 -11.89
CA VAL A 137 -1.13 2.17 -11.62
C VAL A 137 -0.05 2.16 -10.56
N LEU A 138 1.17 2.53 -10.94
CA LEU A 138 2.21 2.91 -9.97
C LEU A 138 2.01 4.38 -9.62
N TYR A 139 1.84 4.68 -8.34
CA TYR A 139 1.72 6.04 -7.85
C TYR A 139 2.96 6.43 -7.05
N PHE A 140 3.72 7.38 -7.55
CA PHE A 140 4.92 7.92 -6.91
C PHE A 140 4.58 9.23 -6.20
N PHE A 141 4.78 9.26 -4.89
CA PHE A 141 4.60 10.44 -4.05
C PHE A 141 5.90 10.80 -3.30
N SER A 142 6.01 12.02 -2.82
CA SER A 142 7.14 12.52 -2.04
C SER A 142 6.63 13.42 -0.91
N ARG A 143 7.41 13.65 0.14
CA ARG A 143 7.05 14.58 1.23
C ARG A 143 6.96 16.02 0.76
N ASN A 144 7.73 16.40 -0.27
CA ASN A 144 7.71 17.73 -0.86
C ASN A 144 6.70 17.79 -2.01
N CYS A 145 5.44 17.52 -1.73
CA CYS A 145 4.38 17.43 -2.73
C CYS A 145 3.06 17.96 -2.18
N SER A 146 2.58 19.08 -2.72
CA SER A 146 1.36 19.73 -2.23
C SER A 146 0.06 19.09 -2.70
N MET A 147 0.10 18.26 -3.75
CA MET A 147 -1.09 17.65 -4.37
C MET A 147 -1.11 16.12 -4.24
N CYS A 148 -0.19 15.53 -3.46
CA CYS A 148 -0.08 14.08 -3.34
C CYS A 148 -1.24 13.47 -2.54
N ASP A 149 -1.78 14.19 -1.56
CA ASP A 149 -2.94 13.73 -0.80
C ASP A 149 -4.20 13.74 -1.67
N GLU A 150 -4.36 14.77 -2.51
CA GLU A 150 -5.44 14.90 -3.48
C GLU A 150 -5.39 13.81 -4.55
N GLU A 151 -4.21 13.53 -5.11
CA GLU A 151 -4.02 12.44 -6.07
C GLU A 151 -4.32 11.08 -5.41
N SER A 152 -3.83 10.86 -4.18
CA SER A 152 -4.11 9.64 -3.40
C SER A 152 -5.61 9.46 -3.12
N PHE A 153 -6.33 10.56 -2.85
CA PHE A 153 -7.78 10.55 -2.68
C PHE A 153 -8.51 10.15 -3.96
N LEU A 154 -8.11 10.70 -5.11
CA LEU A 154 -8.68 10.35 -6.41
C LEU A 154 -8.42 8.89 -6.78
N LEU A 155 -7.19 8.40 -6.58
CA LEU A 155 -6.85 6.99 -6.80
C LEU A 155 -7.68 6.07 -5.90
N THR A 156 -7.90 6.47 -4.64
CA THR A 156 -8.78 5.75 -3.71
C THR A 156 -10.24 5.74 -4.19
N TYR A 157 -10.74 6.86 -4.72
CA TYR A 157 -12.07 6.94 -5.33
C TYR A 157 -12.20 5.96 -6.50
N PHE A 158 -11.26 5.95 -7.44
CA PHE A 158 -11.27 5.02 -8.57
C PHE A 158 -11.09 3.57 -8.12
N LYS A 159 -10.25 3.32 -7.11
CA LYS A 159 -10.05 1.99 -6.53
C LYS A 159 -11.35 1.42 -5.97
N LYS A 160 -12.14 2.24 -5.28
CA LYS A 160 -13.47 1.83 -4.78
C LYS A 160 -14.47 1.57 -5.92
N LYS A 161 -14.38 2.33 -7.01
CA LYS A 161 -15.30 2.21 -8.16
C LYS A 161 -14.98 1.01 -9.05
N LEU A 162 -13.69 0.72 -9.25
CA LEU A 162 -13.20 -0.34 -10.14
C LEU A 162 -12.85 -1.64 -9.39
N ASN A 163 -12.73 -1.58 -8.06
CA ASN A 163 -12.39 -2.71 -7.19
C ASN A 163 -11.15 -3.48 -7.68
N GLU A 164 -11.35 -4.71 -8.16
CA GLU A 164 -10.31 -5.61 -8.64
C GLU A 164 -9.73 -5.19 -9.99
N LYS A 165 -10.45 -4.36 -10.74
CA LYS A 165 -10.09 -3.88 -12.07
C LYS A 165 -9.04 -2.77 -12.04
N LEU A 166 -8.76 -2.18 -10.88
CA LEU A 166 -7.68 -1.18 -10.71
C LEU A 166 -6.70 -1.66 -9.65
N LEU A 167 -5.45 -1.88 -10.04
CA LEU A 167 -4.35 -2.21 -9.14
C LEU A 167 -3.57 -0.92 -8.87
N VAL A 168 -3.50 -0.49 -7.61
CA VAL A 168 -2.78 0.73 -7.23
C VAL A 168 -1.60 0.37 -6.34
N PHE A 169 -0.41 0.78 -6.77
CA PHE A 169 0.85 0.53 -6.06
C PHE A 169 1.45 1.88 -5.67
N ALA A 170 1.17 2.33 -4.45
CA ALA A 170 1.68 3.61 -3.95
C ALA A 170 3.10 3.43 -3.39
N LEU A 171 4.05 4.18 -3.93
CA LEU A 171 5.48 4.12 -3.61
C LEU A 171 5.97 5.48 -3.12
N ASP A 172 6.48 5.50 -1.88
CA ASP A 172 7.13 6.67 -1.30
C ASP A 172 8.49 6.88 -1.96
N SER A 173 8.59 7.94 -2.74
CA SER A 173 9.78 8.26 -3.53
C SER A 173 10.92 8.79 -2.71
N ASP A 174 10.68 9.18 -1.45
CA ASP A 174 11.69 9.60 -0.49
C ASP A 174 12.19 8.42 0.36
N PHE A 175 11.54 7.25 0.28
CA PHE A 175 11.93 6.08 1.04
C PHE A 175 13.23 5.48 0.48
N ASP A 176 14.22 5.26 1.35
CA ASP A 176 15.53 4.74 0.97
C ASP A 176 15.47 3.23 0.74
N ASP A 177 14.95 2.82 -0.41
CA ASP A 177 15.02 1.43 -0.90
C ASP A 177 15.53 1.37 -2.35
N PRO A 178 16.52 0.50 -2.66
CA PRO A 178 17.09 0.39 -4.00
C PRO A 178 16.07 0.09 -5.11
N PHE A 179 15.02 -0.68 -4.82
CA PHE A 179 14.03 -1.05 -5.84
C PHE A 179 13.13 0.12 -6.22
N ILE A 180 12.76 0.97 -5.25
CA ILE A 180 12.03 2.22 -5.53
C ILE A 180 12.89 3.12 -6.40
N LYS A 181 14.18 3.28 -6.06
CA LYS A 181 15.11 4.08 -6.86
C LYS A 181 15.22 3.58 -8.30
N VAL A 182 15.35 2.26 -8.50
CA VAL A 182 15.40 1.67 -9.85
C VAL A 182 14.13 1.97 -10.64
N LEU A 183 12.94 1.87 -10.03
CA LEU A 183 11.69 2.18 -10.73
C LEU A 183 11.58 3.67 -11.09
N LYS A 184 11.99 4.56 -10.18
CA LYS A 184 12.03 6.00 -10.46
C LYS A 184 12.95 6.33 -11.63
N ASP A 185 14.16 5.75 -11.63
CA ASP A 185 15.14 5.96 -12.69
C ASP A 185 14.67 5.34 -14.02
N TYR A 186 14.02 4.16 -13.97
CA TYR A 186 13.50 3.46 -15.16
C TYR A 186 12.39 4.25 -15.88
N TYR A 187 11.43 4.80 -15.14
CA TYR A 187 10.36 5.61 -15.71
C TYR A 187 10.76 7.08 -15.92
N GLY A 188 11.88 7.52 -15.36
CA GLY A 188 12.34 8.91 -15.47
C GLY A 188 11.53 9.89 -14.60
N ILE A 189 11.09 9.46 -13.42
CA ILE A 189 10.27 10.28 -12.51
C ILE A 189 11.07 11.49 -12.02
N SER A 190 10.60 12.68 -12.35
CA SER A 190 11.25 13.95 -12.02
C SER A 190 10.38 14.89 -11.18
N GLU A 191 9.05 14.75 -11.25
CA GLU A 191 8.08 15.54 -10.50
C GLU A 191 7.13 14.68 -9.66
N TYR A 192 6.46 15.29 -8.67
CA TYR A 192 5.46 14.63 -7.82
C TYR A 192 4.19 15.50 -7.69
N PRO A 193 2.98 14.92 -7.67
CA PRO A 193 2.70 13.49 -7.80
C PRO A 193 2.97 13.00 -9.23
N SER A 194 3.32 11.72 -9.38
CA SER A 194 3.47 11.08 -10.68
C SER A 194 2.77 9.74 -10.69
N VAL A 195 2.05 9.46 -11.76
CA VAL A 195 1.39 8.16 -11.98
C VAL A 195 1.94 7.51 -13.24
N VAL A 196 2.28 6.23 -13.14
CA VAL A 196 2.53 5.39 -14.31
C VAL A 196 1.32 4.49 -14.47
N ILE A 197 0.57 4.69 -15.55
CA ILE A 197 -0.57 3.85 -15.90
C ILE A 197 -0.11 2.91 -16.98
N GLU A 198 -0.16 1.62 -16.68
CA GLU A 198 0.53 0.57 -17.42
C GLU A 198 2.02 0.84 -17.59
N ASP A 199 2.44 1.42 -18.72
CA ASP A 199 3.83 1.71 -19.04
C ASP A 199 4.05 3.18 -19.42
N ASN A 200 3.01 4.01 -19.29
CA ASN A 200 3.01 5.41 -19.66
C ASN A 200 3.09 6.30 -18.41
N LEU A 201 4.12 7.15 -18.34
CA LEU A 201 4.31 8.13 -17.28
C LEU A 201 3.43 9.37 -17.50
N TYR A 202 2.75 9.81 -16.44
CA TYR A 202 2.01 11.04 -16.35
C TYR A 202 2.46 11.81 -15.10
N GLU A 203 3.25 12.87 -15.29
CA GLU A 203 3.75 13.72 -14.21
C GLU A 203 2.77 14.85 -13.88
N GLY A 204 2.80 15.27 -12.61
CA GLY A 204 1.96 16.33 -12.06
C GLY A 204 0.53 15.89 -11.79
N PHE A 205 -0.13 16.59 -10.87
CA PHE A 205 -1.51 16.30 -10.46
C PHE A 205 -2.46 16.22 -11.65
N LYS A 206 -3.39 15.25 -11.59
CA LYS A 206 -4.48 15.08 -12.56
C LYS A 206 -5.79 15.23 -11.83
N ASN A 207 -6.67 16.10 -12.32
CA ASN A 207 -8.01 16.17 -11.77
C ASN A 207 -8.78 14.86 -12.07
N ARG A 208 -9.93 14.69 -11.43
CA ARG A 208 -10.73 13.46 -11.55
C ARG A 208 -11.01 13.06 -13.00
N ASP A 209 -11.39 14.01 -13.85
CA ASP A 209 -11.80 13.71 -15.23
C ASP A 209 -10.56 13.42 -16.10
N GLU A 210 -9.46 14.15 -15.89
CA GLU A 210 -8.17 13.83 -16.52
C GLU A 210 -7.68 12.42 -16.14
N LEU A 211 -7.69 12.08 -14.85
CA LEU A 211 -7.25 10.76 -14.40
C LEU A 211 -8.15 9.64 -14.94
N LYS A 212 -9.46 9.88 -15.02
CA LYS A 212 -10.41 8.97 -15.68
C LYS A 212 -10.02 8.75 -17.14
N ASP A 213 -9.80 9.82 -17.89
CA ASP A 213 -9.49 9.76 -19.31
C ASP A 213 -8.17 9.02 -19.56
N LEU A 214 -7.17 9.24 -18.71
CA LEU A 214 -5.90 8.51 -18.77
C LEU A 214 -6.07 7.01 -18.50
N ILE A 215 -6.86 6.63 -17.48
CA ILE A 215 -7.19 5.22 -17.22
C ILE A 215 -7.93 4.60 -18.42
N CYS A 216 -8.91 5.31 -18.98
CA CYS A 216 -9.72 4.83 -20.10
C CYS A 216 -8.95 4.71 -21.42
N LYS A 217 -7.94 5.57 -21.62
CA LYS A 217 -7.04 5.49 -22.77
C LYS A 217 -6.25 4.18 -22.79
N GLU A 218 -5.78 3.73 -21.63
CA GLU A 218 -5.00 2.50 -21.49
C GLU A 218 -5.89 1.26 -21.33
N SER A 219 -7.13 1.42 -20.86
CA SER A 219 -8.08 0.32 -20.61
C SER A 219 -9.52 0.74 -20.95
N PRO A 220 -9.90 0.74 -22.24
CA PRO A 220 -11.18 1.27 -22.71
C PRO A 220 -12.39 0.42 -22.30
N ASP A 221 -12.19 -0.86 -21.97
CA ASP A 221 -13.27 -1.81 -21.63
C ASP A 221 -13.78 -1.66 -20.19
N LEU A 222 -13.20 -0.76 -19.39
CA LEU A 222 -13.65 -0.52 -18.02
C LEU A 222 -15.02 0.16 -17.98
N GLU A 223 -15.84 -0.20 -16.99
CA GLU A 223 -17.22 0.31 -16.83
C GLU A 223 -17.29 1.84 -16.71
N ILE A 224 -16.23 2.46 -16.19
CA ILE A 224 -16.16 3.93 -16.08
C ILE A 224 -15.98 4.61 -17.44
N CYS A 225 -15.49 3.89 -18.45
CA CYS A 225 -15.17 4.40 -19.79
C CYS A 225 -16.33 4.25 -20.76
N THR A 226 -17.19 3.25 -20.52
CA THR A 226 -18.38 2.95 -21.34
C THR A 226 -19.63 3.69 -20.87
N SER A 227 -19.59 4.28 -19.67
CA SER A 227 -20.62 5.20 -19.20
C SER A 227 -20.36 6.62 -19.71
N GLU A 228 -21.01 6.98 -20.83
CA GLU A 228 -21.39 8.37 -21.07
C GLU A 228 -22.10 8.87 -19.80
N GLY A 229 -21.58 9.96 -19.22
CA GLY A 229 -22.09 10.50 -17.96
C GLY A 229 -23.56 10.92 -18.06
N PRO A 230 -24.27 11.06 -16.92
CA PRO A 230 -25.37 12.00 -16.85
C PRO A 230 -24.88 13.45 -17.07
#